data_AF-A0A645EJY4-F1
#
_entry.id   AF-A0A645EJY4-F1
#
_cell.length_a   1.000
_cell.length_b   1.000
_cell.length_c   1.000
_cell.angle_alpha   90.00
_cell.angle_beta   90.00
_cell.angle_gamma   90.00
#
_symmetry.space_group_name_H-M   'P 1'
#
loop_
_entity.id
_entity.type
_entity.pdbx_description
1 polymer ?
#
loop_
_entity_poly.entity_id
_entity_poly.type
_entity_poly.pdbx_seq_one_letter_code
_entity_poly.pdbx_strand_id
1 'polypeptide(L)' 'MASQLEDIRSVGPKTRVILLSAFQNIQNIRTASVEDLLKVKGVTEKTARAVYDYFNGGEK' A
#
# COMPACT_ATOMS: atom_id res chain seq x y z
N MET A 1 -15.79 7.32 9.59
CA MET A 1 -15.41 6.66 8.33
C MET A 1 -13.90 6.71 8.23
N ALA A 2 -13.21 5.71 8.78
CA ALA A 2 -11.76 5.67 8.82
C ALA A 2 -11.24 5.12 7.49
N SER A 3 -10.52 5.96 6.77
CA SER A 3 -9.71 5.65 5.59
C SER A 3 -8.79 4.47 5.88
N GLN A 4 -9.04 3.34 5.23
CA GLN A 4 -8.31 2.08 5.42
C GLN A 4 -6.79 2.22 5.24
N LEU A 5 -6.34 3.18 4.42
CA LEU A 5 -4.92 3.50 4.24
C LEU A 5 -4.29 4.30 5.38
N GLU A 6 -5.07 4.97 6.22
CA GLU A 6 -4.56 5.75 7.37
C GLU A 6 -4.24 4.87 8.57
N ASP A 7 -4.82 3.68 8.65
CA ASP A 7 -4.59 2.73 9.74
C ASP A 7 -3.23 1.99 9.61
N ILE A 8 -2.66 1.98 8.39
CA ILE A 8 -1.36 1.35 8.15
C ILE A 8 -0.25 2.24 8.75
N ARG A 9 0.08 2.01 10.02
CA ARG A 9 1.07 2.78 10.78
C ARG A 9 2.45 2.87 10.10
N SER A 10 2.79 1.92 9.24
CA SER A 10 4.05 1.91 8.47
C SER A 10 3.99 2.64 7.12
N VAL A 11 2.83 3.15 6.69
CA VAL A 11 2.67 3.89 5.43
C VAL A 11 2.47 5.37 5.73
N GLY A 12 3.56 6.13 5.63
CA GLY A 12 3.51 7.58 5.80
C GLY A 12 2.74 8.29 4.68
N PRO A 13 2.34 9.56 4.89
CA PRO A 13 1.58 10.35 3.91
C PRO A 13 2.27 10.46 2.55
N LYS A 14 3.61 10.56 2.51
CA LYS A 14 4.38 10.55 1.27
C LYS A 14 4.18 9.27 0.47
N THR A 15 4.30 8.11 1.12
CA THR A 15 4.14 6.82 0.43
C THR A 15 2.72 6.61 -0.06
N ARG A 16 1.70 7.05 0.71
CA ARG A 16 0.30 7.03 0.25
C ARG A 16 0.10 7.80 -1.04
N VAL A 17 0.63 9.02 -1.12
CA VAL A 17 0.52 9.86 -2.33
C VAL A 17 1.23 9.20 -3.51
N ILE A 18 2.42 8.63 -3.31
CA ILE A 18 3.17 7.98 -4.40
C ILE A 18 2.43 6.71 -4.87
N LEU A 19 1.94 5.88 -3.95
CA LEU A 19 1.15 4.68 -4.29
C LEU A 19 -0.14 5.05 -5.03
N LEU A 20 -0.88 6.05 -4.55
CA LEU A 20 -2.06 6.56 -5.24
C LEU A 20 -1.72 7.12 -6.62
N SER A 21 -0.59 7.82 -6.76
CA SER A 21 -0.15 8.34 -8.05
C SER A 21 0.32 7.24 -9.01
N ALA A 22 0.91 6.16 -8.50
CA ALA A 22 1.41 5.04 -9.30
C ALA A 22 0.28 4.10 -9.75
N PHE A 23 -0.64 3.78 -8.84
CA PHE A 23 -1.71 2.81 -9.08
C PHE A 23 -3.05 3.47 -9.44
N GLN A 24 -3.14 4.80 -9.37
CA GLN A 24 -4.32 5.64 -9.63
C GLN A 24 -5.46 5.50 -8.61
N ASN A 25 -5.68 4.31 -8.06
CA ASN A 25 -6.78 4.05 -7.13
C ASN A 25 -6.40 2.97 -6.11
N ILE A 26 -7.21 2.88 -5.04
CA ILE A 26 -6.99 1.93 -3.93
C ILE A 26 -7.23 0.48 -4.36
N GLN A 27 -8.15 0.23 -5.29
CA GLN A 27 -8.43 -1.12 -5.79
C GLN A 27 -7.19 -1.73 -6.45
N ASN A 28 -6.49 -0.95 -7.26
CA ASN A 28 -5.24 -1.35 -7.90
C ASN A 28 -4.13 -1.58 -6.88
N ILE A 29 -4.07 -0.77 -5.82
CA ILE A 29 -3.11 -0.99 -4.70
C ILE A 29 -3.40 -2.31 -4.00
N ARG A 30 -4.68 -2.64 -3.76
CA ARG A 30 -5.09 -3.91 -3.15
C ARG A 30 -4.75 -5.11 -4.02
N THR A 31 -4.94 -5.02 -5.33
CA THR A 31 -4.62 -6.10 -6.27
C THR A 31 -3.14 -6.15 -6.64
N ALA A 32 -2.35 -5.15 -6.27
CA ALA A 32 -0.92 -5.12 -6.55
C ALA A 32 -0.16 -6.12 -5.67
N SER A 33 0.79 -6.82 -6.29
CA SER A 33 1.74 -7.68 -5.58
C SER A 33 2.78 -6.85 -4.83
N VAL A 34 3.41 -7.44 -3.81
CA VAL A 34 4.53 -6.82 -3.08
C VAL A 34 5.62 -6.34 -4.05
N GLU A 35 5.89 -7.08 -5.12
CA GLU A 35 6.84 -6.72 -6.16
C GLU A 35 6.45 -5.45 -6.93
N ASP A 36 5.17 -5.28 -7.29
CA ASP A 36 4.70 -4.07 -7.97
C ASP A 36 4.72 -2.87 -7.04
N LEU A 37 4.39 -3.06 -5.76
CA LEU A 37 4.53 -2.03 -4.74
C LEU A 37 6.00 -1.61 -4.58
N LEU A 38 6.94 -2.55 -4.66
CA LEU A 38 8.39 -2.28 -4.61
C LEU A 38 8.94 -1.53 -5.83
N LYS A 39 8.31 -1.67 -7.01
CA LYS A 39 8.69 -0.89 -8.21
C LYS A 39 8.43 0.60 -8.03
N VAL A 40 7.57 0.98 -7.09
CA VAL A 40 7.24 2.37 -6.82
C VAL A 40 8.37 3.05 -6.05
N LYS A 41 8.99 4.06 -6.68
CA LYS A 41 10.10 4.81 -6.10
C LYS A 41 9.70 5.49 -4.78
N GLY A 42 10.32 5.08 -3.68
CA GLY A 42 10.01 5.58 -2.33
C GLY A 42 9.13 4.64 -1.50
N VAL A 43 8.77 3.48 -2.03
CA VAL A 43 8.22 2.34 -1.28
C VAL A 43 9.38 1.43 -0.89
N THR A 44 9.40 1.01 0.38
CA THR A 44 10.35 0.01 0.89
C THR A 44 9.66 -1.34 1.01
N GLU A 45 10.44 -2.42 1.10
CA GLU A 45 9.90 -3.78 1.26
C GLU A 45 8.98 -3.91 2.48
N LYS A 46 9.34 -3.28 3.61
CA LYS A 46 8.48 -3.22 4.80
C LYS A 46 7.14 -2.56 4.50
N THR A 47 7.15 -1.45 3.77
CA THR A 47 5.92 -0.72 3.43
C THR A 47 5.08 -1.49 2.42
N ALA A 48 5.70 -2.06 1.38
CA ALA A 48 5.03 -2.89 0.39
C ALA A 48 4.35 -4.10 1.03
N ARG A 49 5.07 -4.79 1.92
CA ARG A 49 4.52 -5.93 2.67
C ARG A 49 3.42 -5.52 3.63
N ALA A 50 3.58 -4.43 4.38
CA ALA A 50 2.52 -3.92 5.26
C ALA A 50 1.24 -3.53 4.50
N VAL A 51 1.37 -2.93 3.31
CA VAL A 51 0.23 -2.61 2.44
C VAL A 51 -0.43 -3.88 1.93
N TYR A 52 0.36 -4.81 1.39
CA TYR A 52 -0.15 -6.07 0.90
C TYR A 52 -0.84 -6.89 2.00
N ASP A 53 -0.21 -7.05 3.16
CA ASP A 53 -0.76 -7.76 4.32
C ASP A 53 -2.02 -7.06 4.87
N TYR A 54 -2.10 -5.73 4.82
CA TYR A 54 -3.30 -5.01 5.24
C TYR A 54 -4.49 -5.29 4.32
N PHE A 55 -4.26 -5.39 3.00
CA PHE A 55 -5.32 -5.56 2.01
C PHE A 55 -5.65 -7.02 1.66
N ASN A 56 -4.67 -7.92 1.72
CA ASN A 56 -4.78 -9.36 1.40
C ASN A 56 -4.58 -10.26 2.62
N GLY A 57 -3.88 -9.81 3.66
CA GLY A 57 -3.62 -10.58 4.89
C GLY A 57 -4.73 -10.53 5.94
N GLY A 58 -5.91 -10.02 5.58
CA GLY A 58 -7.15 -10.18 6.38
C GLY A 58 -7.75 -11.58 6.31
N GLU A 59 -7.17 -12.50 5.54
CA GLU A 59 -7.54 -13.91 5.56
C GLU A 59 -6.72 -14.67 6.61
N LYS A 60 -7.13 -14.60 7.88
CA LYS A 60 -7.28 -15.75 8.80
C LYS A 60 -8.35 -15.47 9.84
#